data_AF-A0A8X6T2W8-F1
#
_entry.id   AF-A0A8X6T2W8-F1
#
_cell.length_a   1.000
_cell.length_b   1.000
_cell.length_c   1.000
_cell.angle_alpha   90.00
_cell.angle_beta   90.00
_cell.angle_gamma   90.00
#
_symmetry.space_group_name_H-M   'P 1'
#
loop_
_entity.id
_entity.type
_entity.pdbx_description
1 polymer ?
#
loop_
_entity_poly.entity_id
_entity_poly.type
_entity_poly.pdbx_seq_one_letter_code
_entity_poly.pdbx_strand_id
1 'polypeptide(L)'
;IRPPILNSTNMAGVSIVTAPGTLQEFFCFVDGVPFPKIIWTKDGEVFDVTNMSGVEVTEEGQRLTIRRVLDRDAGFYECIAENRGGVVKANTTLDILLDDRDALQGGLTNGEIAAAVVFGIVAIILILVVSCLVQRIVKEKKQKKELDFISHNMFERGYIDIFNPNLPLEDQIDLLPYKHNCEFPKERLKLGE
;
A
#
# COMPACT_ATOMS: atom_id res chain seq x y z
N ILE A 1 31.07 -36.36 -47.07
CA ILE A 1 30.34 -35.34 -46.27
C ILE A 1 30.17 -35.95 -44.89
N ARG A 2 30.58 -35.23 -43.84
CA ARG A 2 30.49 -35.68 -42.45
C ARG A 2 29.43 -34.83 -41.74
N PRO A 3 28.39 -35.45 -41.12
CA PRO A 3 27.38 -34.70 -40.39
C PRO A 3 28.01 -33.90 -39.25
N PRO A 4 27.35 -32.83 -38.77
CA PRO A 4 27.86 -32.05 -37.67
C PRO A 4 27.78 -32.86 -36.37
N ILE A 5 28.84 -32.83 -35.58
CA ILE A 5 28.97 -33.53 -34.29
C ILE A 5 29.25 -32.49 -33.23
N LEU A 6 28.50 -32.54 -32.13
CA LEU A 6 28.72 -31.70 -30.95
C LEU A 6 29.84 -32.29 -30.10
N ASN A 7 30.99 -31.62 -30.08
CA ASN A 7 32.18 -32.04 -29.33
C ASN A 7 32.10 -31.60 -27.86
N SER A 8 31.65 -30.37 -27.60
CA SER A 8 31.57 -29.81 -26.24
C SER A 8 30.58 -28.65 -26.18
N THR A 9 29.79 -28.57 -25.10
CA THR A 9 28.84 -27.48 -24.88
C THR A 9 28.60 -27.24 -23.38
N ASN A 10 28.28 -26.00 -23.01
CA ASN A 10 27.70 -25.69 -21.70
C ASN A 10 26.15 -25.61 -21.74
N MET A 11 25.54 -25.91 -22.88
CA MET A 11 24.09 -25.83 -23.13
C MET A 11 23.46 -27.23 -23.11
N ALA A 12 23.69 -28.00 -22.04
CA ALA A 12 23.26 -29.39 -21.92
C ALA A 12 21.87 -29.54 -21.27
N GLY A 13 20.93 -28.61 -21.54
CA GLY A 13 19.55 -28.66 -21.04
C GLY A 13 19.33 -28.32 -19.56
N VAL A 14 20.39 -28.00 -18.81
CA VAL A 14 20.30 -27.44 -17.45
C VAL A 14 20.19 -25.91 -17.57
N SER A 15 19.38 -25.26 -16.73
CA SER A 15 19.31 -23.80 -16.70
C SER A 15 20.60 -23.21 -16.12
N ILE A 16 21.08 -22.15 -16.77
CA ILE A 16 22.22 -21.36 -16.34
C ILE A 16 21.67 -20.18 -15.55
N VAL A 17 22.04 -20.08 -14.28
CA VAL A 17 21.61 -18.99 -13.39
C VAL A 17 22.75 -17.98 -13.25
N THR A 18 22.48 -16.72 -13.60
CA THR A 18 23.51 -15.68 -13.69
C THR A 18 23.05 -14.38 -13.06
N ALA A 19 23.93 -13.69 -12.34
CA ALA A 19 23.59 -12.42 -11.71
C ALA A 19 23.59 -11.27 -12.74
N PRO A 20 22.71 -10.26 -12.58
CA PRO A 20 22.76 -9.05 -13.40
C PRO A 20 24.14 -8.40 -13.38
N GLY A 21 24.56 -7.86 -14.52
CA GLY A 21 25.82 -7.15 -14.67
C GLY A 21 27.06 -8.03 -14.86
N THR A 22 26.92 -9.35 -14.79
CA THR A 22 28.04 -10.29 -15.01
C THR A 22 28.18 -10.68 -16.48
N LEU A 23 29.29 -11.34 -16.82
CA LEU A 23 29.56 -11.87 -18.15
C LEU A 23 29.03 -13.30 -18.25
N GLN A 24 28.26 -13.60 -19.29
CA GLN A 24 27.75 -14.93 -19.59
C GLN A 24 28.21 -15.39 -20.97
N GLU A 25 28.65 -16.65 -21.06
CA GLU A 25 29.03 -17.27 -22.34
C GLU A 25 28.20 -18.51 -22.60
N PHE A 26 27.85 -18.74 -23.86
CA PHE A 26 27.27 -19.97 -24.38
C PHE A 26 28.18 -20.50 -25.47
N PHE A 27 28.47 -21.80 -25.46
CA PHE A 27 29.28 -22.41 -26.51
C PHE A 27 28.72 -23.76 -26.94
N CYS A 28 28.85 -24.03 -28.24
CA CYS A 28 28.49 -25.27 -28.90
C CYS A 28 29.59 -25.63 -29.89
N PHE A 29 30.66 -26.23 -29.38
CA PHE A 29 31.77 -26.63 -30.23
C PHE A 29 31.39 -27.83 -31.09
N VAL A 30 31.44 -27.65 -32.41
CA VAL A 30 30.99 -28.59 -33.42
C VAL A 30 32.07 -28.84 -34.47
N ASP A 31 32.11 -30.06 -35.00
CA ASP A 31 32.93 -30.43 -36.16
C ASP A 31 32.03 -31.04 -37.24
N GLY A 32 32.38 -30.87 -38.51
CA GLY A 32 31.64 -31.38 -39.65
C GLY A 32 32.39 -31.09 -40.97
N VAL A 33 32.06 -31.81 -42.04
CA VAL A 33 32.66 -31.57 -43.36
C VAL A 33 31.58 -31.53 -44.46
N PRO A 34 31.32 -30.38 -45.10
CA PRO A 34 31.89 -29.05 -44.83
C PRO A 34 31.62 -28.54 -43.41
N PHE A 35 32.42 -27.58 -42.95
CA PHE A 35 32.23 -26.96 -41.63
C PHE A 35 30.79 -26.44 -41.50
N PRO A 36 30.07 -26.77 -40.41
CA PRO A 36 28.66 -26.43 -40.28
C PRO A 36 28.45 -24.94 -40.08
N LYS A 37 27.33 -24.44 -40.60
CA LYS A 37 26.85 -23.09 -40.30
C LYS A 37 26.21 -23.11 -38.92
N ILE A 38 26.68 -22.24 -38.02
CA ILE A 38 26.12 -22.07 -36.68
C ILE A 38 25.07 -20.93 -36.69
N ILE A 39 23.92 -21.21 -36.10
CA ILE A 39 22.80 -20.28 -35.93
C ILE A 39 22.43 -20.27 -34.45
N TRP A 40 22.42 -19.08 -33.86
CA TRP A 40 21.94 -18.86 -32.50
C TRP A 40 20.50 -18.40 -32.54
N THR A 41 19.67 -18.93 -31.65
CA THR A 41 18.30 -18.48 -31.45
C THR A 41 18.04 -18.19 -29.98
N LYS A 42 17.25 -17.15 -29.71
CA LYS A 42 16.69 -16.85 -28.40
C LYS A 42 15.17 -16.89 -28.49
N ASP A 43 14.53 -17.66 -27.63
CA ASP A 43 13.07 -17.79 -27.55
C ASP A 43 12.42 -18.17 -28.90
N GLY A 44 13.15 -18.91 -29.74
CA GLY A 44 12.73 -19.35 -31.06
C GLY A 44 13.00 -18.35 -32.20
N GLU A 45 13.47 -17.14 -31.90
CA GLU A 45 13.86 -16.14 -32.90
C GLU A 45 15.37 -16.16 -33.16
N VAL A 46 15.79 -15.88 -34.39
CA VAL A 46 17.22 -15.79 -34.73
C VAL A 46 17.85 -14.67 -33.91
N PHE A 47 18.88 -15.01 -33.16
CA PHE A 47 19.53 -14.09 -32.26
C PHE A 47 20.34 -13.07 -33.04
N ASP A 48 19.86 -11.83 -33.07
CA ASP A 48 20.51 -10.74 -33.79
C ASP A 48 21.61 -10.09 -32.96
N VAL A 49 22.84 -10.54 -33.20
CA VAL A 49 24.07 -10.02 -32.57
C VAL A 49 24.28 -8.53 -32.86
N THR A 50 23.78 -8.01 -33.99
CA THR A 50 24.04 -6.63 -34.42
C THR A 50 23.20 -5.59 -33.66
N ASN A 51 22.05 -6.00 -33.14
CA ASN A 51 21.12 -5.11 -32.43
C ASN A 51 21.37 -5.03 -30.92
N MET A 52 22.27 -5.86 -30.36
CA MET A 52 22.53 -5.90 -28.93
C MET A 52 23.94 -5.42 -28.57
N SER A 53 24.01 -4.28 -27.89
CA SER A 53 25.26 -3.74 -27.36
C SER A 53 25.88 -4.68 -26.32
N GLY A 54 27.14 -5.06 -26.50
CA GLY A 54 27.87 -5.91 -25.55
C GLY A 54 27.67 -7.41 -25.75
N VAL A 55 27.11 -7.81 -26.89
CA VAL A 55 27.01 -9.21 -27.33
C VAL A 55 28.02 -9.46 -28.45
N GLU A 56 28.76 -10.56 -28.37
CA GLU A 56 29.79 -10.91 -29.34
C GLU A 56 29.72 -12.39 -29.69
N VAL A 57 29.98 -12.72 -30.96
CA VAL A 57 30.09 -14.11 -31.42
C VAL A 57 31.51 -14.36 -31.93
N THR A 58 32.17 -15.37 -31.38
CA THR A 58 33.56 -15.73 -31.67
C THR A 58 33.68 -17.22 -31.99
N GLU A 59 34.90 -17.73 -32.21
CA GLU A 59 35.17 -19.15 -32.51
C GLU A 59 34.40 -19.67 -33.73
N GLU A 60 34.45 -18.93 -34.84
CA GLU A 60 33.73 -19.26 -36.10
C GLU A 60 32.20 -19.37 -35.94
N GLY A 61 31.63 -18.70 -34.93
CA GLY A 61 30.20 -18.77 -34.65
C GLY A 61 29.83 -19.67 -33.46
N GLN A 62 30.80 -20.41 -32.91
CA GLN A 62 30.54 -21.45 -31.91
C GLN A 62 30.46 -20.94 -30.47
N ARG A 63 30.86 -19.68 -30.21
CA ARG A 63 30.79 -19.05 -28.89
C ARG A 63 30.01 -17.75 -28.96
N LEU A 64 29.00 -17.61 -28.10
CA LEU A 64 28.21 -16.40 -27.88
C LEU A 64 28.55 -15.84 -26.50
N THR A 65 29.01 -14.59 -26.43
CA THR A 65 29.39 -13.92 -25.18
C THR A 65 28.52 -12.69 -24.96
N ILE A 66 27.86 -12.61 -23.81
CA ILE A 66 27.10 -11.45 -23.32
C ILE A 66 27.95 -10.80 -22.22
N ARG A 67 28.54 -9.63 -22.49
CA ARG A 67 29.50 -8.97 -21.58
C ARG A 67 28.86 -8.49 -20.28
N ARG A 68 27.60 -8.08 -20.34
CA ARG A 68 26.85 -7.54 -19.21
C ARG A 68 25.41 -8.01 -19.30
N VAL A 69 25.10 -9.07 -18.57
CA VAL A 69 23.77 -9.66 -18.51
C VAL A 69 22.77 -8.69 -17.87
N LEU A 70 21.62 -8.54 -18.50
CA LEU A 70 20.47 -7.76 -18.05
C LEU A 70 19.24 -8.65 -17.89
N ASP A 71 18.22 -8.17 -17.20
CA ASP A 71 16.97 -8.92 -16.99
C ASP A 71 16.30 -9.32 -18.32
N ARG A 72 16.40 -8.44 -19.33
CA ARG A 72 15.90 -8.71 -20.69
C ARG A 72 16.66 -9.80 -21.44
N ASP A 73 17.84 -10.18 -20.95
CA ASP A 73 18.67 -11.22 -21.57
C ASP A 73 18.21 -12.62 -21.16
N ALA A 74 17.41 -12.75 -20.09
CA ALA A 74 16.75 -14.01 -19.71
C ALA A 74 15.99 -14.62 -20.89
N GLY A 75 16.01 -15.95 -21.00
CA GLY A 75 15.28 -16.66 -22.06
C GLY A 75 15.91 -17.99 -22.46
N PHE A 76 15.32 -18.65 -23.44
CA PHE A 76 15.76 -19.93 -23.96
C PHE A 76 16.73 -19.75 -25.13
N TYR A 77 17.98 -20.18 -24.95
CA TYR A 77 19.02 -20.11 -25.97
C TYR A 77 19.21 -21.48 -26.62
N GLU A 78 19.23 -21.52 -27.96
CA GLU A 78 19.55 -22.70 -28.75
C GLU A 78 20.62 -22.38 -29.79
N CYS A 79 21.61 -23.27 -29.90
CA CYS A 79 22.60 -23.29 -30.96
C CYS A 79 22.25 -24.42 -31.94
N ILE A 80 22.18 -24.07 -33.22
CA ILE A 80 21.88 -24.97 -34.32
C ILE A 80 23.08 -24.99 -35.26
N ALA A 81 23.71 -26.15 -35.43
CA ALA A 81 24.80 -26.34 -36.37
C ALA A 81 24.35 -27.24 -37.53
N GLU A 82 24.38 -26.70 -38.75
CA GLU A 82 23.84 -27.34 -39.95
C GLU A 82 24.91 -27.46 -41.05
N ASN A 83 25.01 -28.63 -41.67
CA ASN A 83 25.69 -28.80 -42.94
C ASN A 83 24.92 -29.76 -43.86
N ARG A 84 25.41 -29.99 -45.07
CA ARG A 84 24.77 -30.89 -46.05
C ARG A 84 24.64 -32.36 -45.60
N GLY A 85 25.31 -32.74 -44.51
CA GLY A 85 25.25 -34.07 -43.92
C GLY A 85 24.24 -34.20 -42.77
N GLY A 86 23.75 -33.10 -42.20
CA GLY A 86 22.77 -33.13 -41.11
C GLY A 86 22.77 -31.88 -40.23
N VAL A 87 22.08 -32.00 -39.09
CA VAL A 87 21.89 -30.92 -38.11
C VAL A 87 22.14 -31.45 -36.71
N VAL A 88 22.81 -30.67 -35.87
CA VAL A 88 22.94 -30.92 -34.43
C VAL A 88 22.55 -29.67 -33.66
N LYS A 89 21.96 -29.85 -32.46
CA LYS A 89 21.44 -28.76 -31.63
C LYS A 89 21.88 -28.89 -30.18
N ALA A 90 22.06 -27.76 -29.50
CA ALA A 90 22.29 -27.67 -28.06
C ALA A 90 21.47 -26.50 -27.49
N ASN A 91 20.88 -26.64 -26.31
CA ASN A 91 19.99 -25.63 -25.75
C ASN A 91 20.04 -25.52 -24.22
N THR A 92 19.70 -24.34 -23.71
CA THR A 92 19.69 -24.03 -22.28
C THR A 92 18.80 -22.82 -22.02
N THR A 93 18.32 -22.69 -20.79
CA THR A 93 17.59 -21.51 -20.32
C THR A 93 18.54 -20.63 -19.50
N LEU A 94 18.61 -19.34 -19.81
CA LEU A 94 19.28 -18.34 -18.98
C LEU A 94 18.28 -17.75 -18.00
N ASP A 95 18.51 -18.00 -16.72
CA ASP A 95 17.76 -17.43 -15.60
C ASP A 95 18.60 -16.34 -14.92
N ILE A 96 17.97 -15.24 -14.53
CA ILE A 96 18.63 -14.14 -13.85
C ILE A 96 18.42 -14.27 -12.35
N LEU A 97 19.53 -14.31 -11.60
CA LEU A 97 19.47 -14.31 -10.15
C LEU A 97 19.00 -12.94 -9.66
N LEU A 98 17.72 -12.85 -9.30
CA LEU A 98 17.18 -11.68 -8.62
C LEU A 98 17.79 -11.63 -7.21
N ASP A 99 18.50 -10.54 -6.89
CA ASP A 99 18.94 -10.30 -5.52
C ASP A 99 17.71 -9.90 -4.71
N ASP A 100 17.19 -10.82 -3.89
CA ASP A 100 16.07 -10.60 -2.96
C ASP A 100 16.30 -9.40 -2.01
N ARG A 101 17.54 -8.90 -1.91
CA ARG A 101 17.87 -7.69 -1.15
C ARG A 101 17.14 -6.44 -1.67
N ASP A 102 16.92 -6.33 -2.98
CA ASP A 102 16.18 -5.19 -3.55
C ASP A 102 14.65 -5.35 -3.41
N ALA A 103 14.13 -6.59 -3.37
CA ALA A 103 12.71 -6.85 -3.11
C ALA A 103 12.31 -6.59 -1.65
N LEU A 104 13.25 -6.68 -0.71
CA LEU A 104 13.07 -6.29 0.69
C LEU A 104 13.41 -4.80 0.96
N GLN A 105 13.73 -4.03 -0.08
CA GLN A 105 13.91 -2.58 0.01
C GLN A 105 12.60 -1.81 -0.27
N GLY A 106 11.44 -2.47 -0.21
CA GLY A 106 10.13 -1.83 -0.04
C GLY A 106 9.92 -1.34 1.40
N GLY A 107 10.92 -0.73 2.02
CA GLY A 107 10.76 -0.07 3.31
C GLY A 107 9.79 1.10 3.16
N LEU A 108 8.79 1.19 4.05
CA LEU A 108 7.85 2.32 4.09
C LEU A 108 8.66 3.62 4.01
N THR A 109 8.42 4.40 2.96
CA THR A 109 9.17 5.63 2.75
C THR A 109 8.94 6.57 3.94
N ASN A 110 9.91 7.44 4.24
CA ASN A 110 9.76 8.41 5.33
C ASN A 110 8.45 9.23 5.23
N GLY A 111 7.92 9.41 4.00
CA GLY A 111 6.63 10.05 3.76
C GLY A 111 5.42 9.24 4.23
N GLU A 112 5.44 7.92 4.06
CA GLU A 112 4.34 7.04 4.51
C GLU A 112 4.31 6.91 6.03
N ILE A 113 5.48 6.82 6.67
CA ILE A 113 5.59 6.83 8.14
C ILE A 113 5.14 8.18 8.70
N ALA A 114 5.59 9.29 8.09
CA ALA A 114 5.19 10.63 8.50
C ALA A 114 3.67 10.83 8.39
N ALA A 115 3.05 10.37 7.31
CA ALA A 115 1.60 10.43 7.14
C ALA A 115 0.87 9.65 8.24
N ALA A 116 1.27 8.40 8.51
CA ALA A 116 0.66 7.57 9.56
C ALA A 116 0.76 8.20 10.95
N VAL A 117 1.91 8.80 11.28
CA VAL A 117 2.12 9.51 12.55
C VAL A 117 1.22 10.74 12.65
N VAL A 118 1.10 11.53 11.57
CA VAL A 118 0.24 12.72 11.54
C VAL A 118 -1.23 12.32 11.74
N PHE A 119 -1.71 11.27 11.06
CA PHE A 119 -3.07 10.77 11.27
C PHE A 119 -3.32 10.32 12.72
N GLY A 120 -2.35 9.63 13.33
CA GLY A 120 -2.43 9.24 14.74
C GLY A 120 -2.53 10.44 15.69
N ILE A 121 -1.71 11.47 15.48
CA ILE A 121 -1.73 12.70 16.29
C ILE A 121 -3.07 13.42 16.15
N VAL A 122 -3.58 13.58 14.92
CA VAL A 122 -4.88 14.22 14.66
C VAL A 122 -6.01 13.45 15.34
N ALA A 123 -6.01 12.12 15.26
CA ALA A 123 -7.02 11.29 15.93
C ALA A 123 -6.98 11.46 17.46
N ILE A 124 -5.80 11.48 18.06
CA ILE A 124 -5.63 11.71 19.51
C ILE A 124 -6.15 13.09 19.90
N ILE A 125 -5.82 14.14 19.13
CA ILE A 125 -6.31 15.50 19.37
C ILE A 125 -7.83 15.53 19.29
N LEU A 126 -8.44 14.89 18.29
CA LEU A 126 -9.89 14.82 18.15
C LEU A 126 -10.54 14.10 19.34
N ILE A 127 -9.96 12.98 19.80
CA ILE A 127 -10.46 12.25 20.98
C ILE A 127 -10.38 13.13 22.23
N LEU A 128 -9.29 13.87 22.43
CA LEU A 128 -9.14 14.78 23.56
C LEU A 128 -10.14 15.94 23.50
N VAL A 129 -10.38 16.52 22.32
CA VAL A 129 -11.38 17.57 22.10
C VAL A 129 -12.78 17.04 22.42
N VAL A 130 -13.15 15.89 21.86
CA VAL A 130 -14.46 15.27 22.12
C VAL A 130 -14.64 14.96 23.60
N SER A 131 -13.63 14.37 24.25
CA SER A 131 -13.63 14.12 25.69
C SER A 131 -13.85 15.40 26.50
N CYS A 132 -13.13 16.48 26.16
CA CYS A 132 -13.26 17.78 26.80
C CYS A 132 -14.67 18.39 26.62
N LEU A 133 -15.24 18.30 25.42
CA LEU A 133 -16.61 18.75 25.14
C LEU A 133 -17.65 17.95 25.92
N VAL A 134 -17.52 16.62 25.95
CA VAL A 134 -18.41 15.74 26.71
C VAL A 134 -18.32 16.06 28.20
N GLN A 135 -17.12 16.23 28.76
CA GLN A 135 -16.93 16.62 30.14
C GLN A 135 -17.57 17.98 30.47
N ARG A 136 -17.45 18.98 29.58
CA ARG A 136 -18.13 20.27 29.73
C ARG A 136 -19.65 20.10 29.81
N ILE A 137 -20.24 19.37 28.85
CA ILE A 137 -21.68 19.12 28.82
C ILE A 137 -22.15 18.36 30.08
N VAL A 138 -21.40 17.34 30.51
CA VAL A 138 -21.73 16.57 31.72
C VAL A 138 -21.62 17.45 32.97
N LYS A 139 -20.61 18.33 33.04
CA LYS A 139 -20.43 19.26 34.16
C LYS A 139 -21.59 20.26 34.25
N GLU A 140 -21.99 20.86 33.14
CA GLU A 140 -23.14 21.77 33.08
C GLU A 140 -24.44 21.05 33.47
N LYS A 141 -24.66 19.83 32.95
CA LYS A 141 -25.82 19.01 33.32
C LYS A 141 -25.80 18.64 34.80
N LYS A 142 -24.63 18.35 35.38
CA LYS A 142 -24.51 18.08 36.82
C LYS A 142 -24.90 19.31 37.63
N GLN A 143 -24.37 20.49 37.30
CA GLN A 143 -24.72 21.74 37.99
C GLN A 143 -26.21 22.05 37.91
N LYS A 144 -26.84 21.83 36.75
CA LYS A 144 -28.29 22.05 36.58
C LYS A 144 -29.11 21.11 37.47
N LYS A 145 -28.73 19.82 37.54
CA LYS A 145 -29.42 18.84 38.42
C LYS A 145 -29.28 19.18 39.90
N GLU A 146 -28.10 19.63 40.34
CA GLU A 146 -27.89 20.09 41.72
C GLU A 146 -28.78 21.31 42.03
N LEU A 147 -28.85 22.28 41.11
CA LEU A 147 -29.70 23.47 41.28
C LEU A 147 -31.20 23.12 41.31
N ASP A 148 -31.66 22.22 40.42
CA ASP A 148 -33.05 21.74 40.40
C ASP A 148 -33.40 20.97 41.69
N PHE A 149 -32.47 20.14 42.21
CA PHE A 149 -32.64 19.43 43.47
C PHE A 149 -32.72 20.37 44.67
N ILE A 150 -31.82 21.37 44.73
CA ILE A 150 -31.82 22.40 45.78
C ILE A 150 -33.14 23.19 45.72
N SER A 151 -33.56 23.64 44.53
CA SER A 151 -34.80 24.39 44.33
C SER A 151 -36.03 23.60 44.78
N HIS A 152 -36.12 22.31 44.42
CA HIS A 152 -37.23 21.45 44.83
C HIS A 152 -37.25 21.20 46.35
N ASN A 153 -36.11 20.92 46.97
CA ASN A 153 -36.02 20.70 48.41
C ASN A 153 -36.34 21.96 49.23
N MET A 154 -35.93 23.15 48.76
CA MET A 154 -36.30 24.42 49.38
C MET A 154 -37.82 24.65 49.33
N PHE A 155 -38.46 24.32 48.20
CA PHE A 155 -39.91 24.42 48.03
C PHE A 155 -40.68 23.48 48.98
N GLU A 156 -40.28 22.20 49.05
CA GLU A 156 -40.92 21.19 49.93
C GLU A 156 -40.83 21.53 51.42
N ARG A 157 -39.75 22.20 51.84
CA ARG A 157 -39.56 22.63 53.24
C ARG A 157 -40.30 23.91 53.61
N GLY A 158 -41.04 24.52 52.69
CA GLY A 158 -41.80 25.75 52.94
C GLY A 158 -40.93 26.98 53.22
N TYR A 159 -39.66 26.98 52.79
CA TYR A 159 -38.81 28.17 52.86
C TYR A 159 -39.27 29.18 51.80
N ILE A 160 -40.25 29.98 52.19
CA ILE A 160 -40.90 31.04 51.42
C ILE A 160 -40.22 32.41 51.65
N ASP A 161 -39.08 32.45 52.37
CA ASP A 161 -38.38 33.67 52.81
C ASP A 161 -37.77 34.55 51.68
N ILE A 162 -38.08 34.28 50.41
CA ILE A 162 -37.76 35.18 49.28
C ILE A 162 -38.83 36.28 49.12
N PHE A 163 -39.98 36.17 49.78
CA PHE A 163 -40.93 37.28 49.84
C PHE A 163 -40.41 38.34 50.81
N ASN A 164 -39.94 39.47 50.28
CA ASN A 164 -39.62 40.64 51.07
C ASN A 164 -40.92 41.12 51.76
N PRO A 165 -41.08 40.94 53.09
CA PRO A 165 -42.34 41.23 53.78
C PRO A 165 -42.70 42.72 53.79
N ASN A 166 -41.77 43.58 53.35
CA ASN A 166 -41.97 45.01 53.21
C ASN A 166 -42.45 45.43 51.81
N LEU A 167 -42.64 44.48 50.88
CA LEU A 167 -43.10 44.74 49.51
C LEU A 167 -44.55 44.26 49.35
N PRO A 168 -45.47 45.06 48.77
CA PRO A 168 -46.85 44.64 48.54
C PRO A 168 -46.95 43.43 47.59
N LEU A 169 -48.03 42.65 47.75
CA LEU A 169 -48.20 41.33 47.12
C LEU A 169 -48.15 41.41 45.57
N GLU A 170 -48.68 42.47 44.97
CA GLU A 170 -48.64 42.71 43.53
C GLU A 170 -47.21 42.75 42.96
N ASP A 171 -46.27 43.42 43.64
CA ASP A 171 -44.90 43.57 43.16
C ASP A 171 -44.07 42.29 43.36
N GLN A 172 -44.52 41.39 44.25
CA GLN A 172 -43.88 40.09 44.48
C GLN A 172 -44.24 39.06 43.41
N ILE A 173 -45.39 39.21 42.74
CA ILE A 173 -45.86 38.30 41.68
C ILE A 173 -44.94 38.40 40.45
N ASP A 174 -44.45 39.61 40.13
CA ASP A 174 -43.55 39.86 38.99
C ASP A 174 -42.13 39.28 39.17
N LEU A 175 -41.76 38.94 40.41
CA LEU A 175 -40.46 38.34 40.74
C LEU A 175 -40.50 36.81 40.72
N LEU A 176 -41.69 36.19 40.62
CA LEU A 176 -41.80 34.75 40.50
C LEU A 176 -41.38 34.29 39.10
N PRO A 177 -40.60 33.20 38.97
CA PRO A 177 -40.20 32.70 37.67
C PRO A 177 -41.43 32.24 36.87
N TYR A 178 -41.70 32.93 35.76
CA TYR A 178 -42.82 32.60 34.86
C TYR A 178 -42.65 31.20 34.27
N LYS A 179 -43.57 30.29 34.62
CA LYS A 179 -43.63 28.93 34.10
C LYS A 179 -44.80 28.81 33.13
N HIS A 180 -44.50 28.80 31.83
CA HIS A 180 -45.50 28.68 30.75
C HIS A 180 -46.38 27.42 30.87
N ASN A 181 -45.92 26.38 31.56
CA ASN A 181 -46.68 25.16 31.82
C ASN A 181 -47.72 25.26 32.96
N CYS A 182 -47.75 26.39 33.68
CA CYS A 182 -48.71 26.66 34.76
C CYS A 182 -49.77 27.71 34.36
N GLU A 183 -49.76 28.19 33.11
CA GLU A 183 -50.74 29.14 32.59
C GLU A 183 -52.09 28.44 32.39
N PHE A 184 -53.16 28.98 32.99
CA PHE A 184 -54.51 28.45 32.82
C PHE A 184 -54.93 28.59 31.36
N PRO A 185 -55.37 27.51 30.68
CA PRO A 185 -55.80 27.58 29.29
C PRO A 185 -56.98 28.56 29.17
N LYS A 186 -56.80 29.63 28.38
CA LYS A 186 -57.80 30.70 28.24
C LYS A 186 -59.13 30.17 27.71
N GLU A 187 -59.15 29.01 27.06
CA GLU A 187 -60.35 28.37 26.53
C GLU A 187 -61.29 27.82 27.61
N ARG A 188 -60.86 27.74 28.88
CA ARG A 188 -61.66 27.20 29.99
C ARG A 188 -62.30 28.25 30.90
N LEU A 189 -62.05 29.54 30.68
CA LEU A 189 -62.68 30.64 31.42
C LEU A 189 -64.05 30.96 30.79
N LYS A 190 -65.10 30.30 31.26
CA LYS A 190 -66.49 30.77 31.04
C LYS A 190 -66.85 31.71 32.19
N LEU A 191 -67.00 33.01 31.93
CA LEU A 191 -67.72 33.89 32.84
C LEU A 191 -69.19 33.47 32.85
N GLY A 192 -69.73 33.19 34.03
CA GLY A 192 -71.15 32.91 34.19
C GLY A 192 -71.98 34.14 33.82
N GLU A 193 -73.04 33.92 33.04
CA GLU A 193 -74.19 34.82 32.98
C GLU A 193 -75.04 34.67 34.25
#